data_AF-A0A536F7B9-F1
#
_entry.id   AF-A0A536F7B9-F1
#
_cell.length_a   1.000
_cell.length_b   1.000
_cell.length_c   1.000
_cell.angle_alpha   90.00
_cell.angle_beta   90.00
_cell.angle_gamma   90.00
#
_symmetry.space_group_name_H-M   'P 1'
#
loop_
_entity.id
_entity.type
_entity.pdbx_description
1 polymer ?
#
loop_
_entity_poly.entity_id
_entity_poly.type
_entity_poly.pdbx_seq_one_letter_code
_entity_poly.pdbx_strand_id
1 'polypeptide(L)'
;MSADAKRRGDWAKFFEDQGMQTIRCAGPEVTSCALELSTRCPLHEHADLIFYDEESITPALEEQLDLVPLSTPVAYARAMRSPQGNEYPVTERVRPAARLSR
;
A
#
# COMPACT_ATOMS: atom_id res chain seq x y z
N MET A 1 -0.60 -1.04 -2.61
CA MET A 1 -1.77 -1.92 -2.75
C MET A 1 -2.83 -1.18 -3.51
N SER A 2 -3.46 -1.83 -4.47
CA SER A 2 -4.70 -1.38 -5.13
C SER A 2 -5.43 -2.64 -5.61
N ALA A 3 -6.76 -2.63 -5.67
CA ALA A 3 -7.52 -3.70 -6.30
C ALA A 3 -7.35 -3.69 -7.84
N ASP A 4 -7.07 -2.52 -8.44
CA ASP A 4 -6.85 -2.35 -9.88
C ASP A 4 -5.43 -2.80 -10.30
N ALA A 5 -5.36 -3.82 -11.16
CA ALA A 5 -4.10 -4.38 -11.64
C ALA A 5 -3.26 -3.41 -12.48
N LYS A 6 -3.91 -2.57 -13.29
CA LYS A 6 -3.23 -1.55 -14.10
C LYS A 6 -2.66 -0.48 -13.20
N ARG A 7 -3.44 0.03 -12.24
CA ARG A 7 -2.98 1.03 -11.26
C ARG A 7 -1.77 0.54 -10.48
N ARG A 8 -1.80 -0.72 -9.99
CA ARG A 8 -0.65 -1.36 -9.33
C ARG A 8 0.60 -1.38 -10.22
N GLY A 9 0.43 -1.65 -11.51
CA GLY A 9 1.52 -1.65 -12.48
C GLY A 9 2.11 -0.25 -12.71
N ASP A 10 1.25 0.72 -12.96
CA ASP A 10 1.65 2.11 -13.23
C ASP A 10 2.37 2.72 -12.02
N TRP A 11 1.86 2.50 -10.80
CA TRP A 11 2.48 3.02 -9.58
C TRP A 11 3.84 2.36 -9.29
N ALA A 12 3.95 1.04 -9.51
CA ALA A 12 5.23 0.36 -9.37
C ALA A 12 6.28 0.96 -10.32
N LYS A 13 5.90 1.12 -11.60
CA LYS A 13 6.76 1.76 -12.59
C LYS A 13 7.14 3.19 -12.18
N PHE A 14 6.19 3.98 -11.67
CA PHE A 14 6.46 5.34 -11.20
C PHE A 14 7.54 5.40 -10.11
N PHE A 15 7.50 4.49 -9.13
CA PHE A 15 8.53 4.41 -8.08
C PHE A 15 9.86 3.83 -8.58
N GLU A 16 9.81 2.83 -9.46
CA GLU A 16 11.00 2.24 -10.08
C GLU A 16 11.76 3.25 -10.95
N ASP A 17 11.04 4.09 -11.70
CA ASP A 17 11.61 5.18 -12.50
C ASP A 17 12.31 6.25 -11.62
N GLN A 18 12.04 6.26 -10.31
CA GLN A 18 12.72 7.08 -9.30
C GLN A 18 13.85 6.34 -8.56
N GLY A 19 14.17 5.11 -8.98
CA GLY A 19 15.24 4.29 -8.40
C GLY A 19 14.83 3.49 -7.17
N MET A 20 13.53 3.34 -6.90
CA MET A 20 13.03 2.55 -5.77
C MET A 20 12.80 1.09 -6.17
N GLN A 21 12.84 0.18 -5.19
CA GLN A 21 12.37 -1.19 -5.35
C GLN A 21 10.91 -1.31 -4.95
N THR A 22 10.11 -2.09 -5.67
CA THR A 22 8.67 -2.19 -5.42
C THR A 22 8.23 -3.60 -5.06
N ILE A 23 7.37 -3.68 -4.04
CA ILE A 23 6.59 -4.87 -3.70
C ILE A 23 5.14 -4.54 -4.04
N ARG A 24 4.50 -5.37 -4.86
CA ARG A 24 3.10 -5.18 -5.28
C ARG A 24 2.20 -6.13 -4.51
N CYS A 25 1.10 -5.62 -3.97
CA CYS A 25 0.07 -6.40 -3.29
C CYS A 25 -1.31 -5.97 -3.78
N ALA A 26 -2.21 -6.93 -3.97
CA ALA A 26 -3.56 -6.72 -4.49
C ALA A 26 -4.63 -6.58 -3.38
N GLY A 27 -4.28 -6.81 -2.12
CA GLY A 27 -5.22 -6.74 -1.00
C GLY A 27 -5.90 -8.08 -0.69
N PRO A 28 -6.66 -8.16 0.42
CA PRO A 28 -7.22 -9.40 0.98
C PRO A 28 -8.14 -10.17 0.04
N GLU A 29 -8.92 -9.48 -0.79
CA GLU A 29 -9.88 -10.14 -1.69
C GLU A 29 -9.23 -10.88 -2.87
N VAL A 30 -7.91 -10.74 -3.06
CA VAL A 30 -7.16 -11.37 -4.16
C VAL A 30 -6.23 -12.45 -3.61
N THR A 31 -6.83 -13.57 -3.14
CA THR A 31 -6.25 -14.89 -2.80
C THR A 31 -4.97 -14.99 -1.95
N SER A 32 -4.29 -13.89 -1.58
CA SER A 32 -2.93 -13.96 -1.02
C SER A 32 -2.48 -12.75 -0.20
N CYS A 33 -3.35 -11.81 0.18
CA CYS A 33 -2.92 -10.84 1.20
C CYS A 33 -2.92 -11.53 2.56
N ALA A 34 -1.74 -11.64 3.14
CA ALA A 34 -1.48 -12.32 4.40
C ALA A 34 -2.10 -11.66 5.65
N LEU A 35 -3.08 -10.75 5.47
CA LEU A 35 -3.92 -10.26 6.56
C LEU A 35 -5.05 -11.25 6.91
N GLU A 36 -5.42 -12.18 6.01
CA GLU A 36 -6.42 -13.23 6.31
C GLU A 36 -5.83 -14.51 6.93
N LEU A 37 -4.53 -14.76 6.80
CA LEU A 37 -3.87 -15.99 7.23
C LEU A 37 -2.65 -15.66 8.09
N SER A 38 -2.88 -15.43 9.38
CA SER A 38 -1.84 -15.44 10.42
C SER A 38 -0.50 -14.78 10.05
N THR A 39 -0.44 -13.47 10.33
CA THR A 39 0.66 -12.70 10.95
C THR A 39 1.73 -12.03 10.11
N ARG A 40 1.91 -12.31 8.81
CA ARG A 40 3.10 -11.81 8.09
C ARG A 40 2.80 -11.31 6.69
N CYS A 41 2.67 -9.99 6.54
CA CYS A 41 2.54 -9.33 5.24
C CYS A 41 3.92 -8.82 4.79
N PRO A 42 4.51 -9.33 3.68
CA PRO A 42 5.83 -8.87 3.21
C PRO A 42 5.90 -7.36 2.98
N LEU A 43 4.78 -6.76 2.57
CA LEU A 43 4.68 -5.30 2.40
C LEU A 43 4.84 -4.55 3.72
N HIS A 44 4.42 -5.13 4.84
CA HIS A 44 4.55 -4.53 6.18
C HIS A 44 5.89 -4.85 6.84
N GLU A 45 6.59 -5.90 6.39
CA GLU A 45 7.85 -6.35 6.98
C GLU A 45 9.10 -5.82 6.27
N HIS A 46 9.02 -5.62 4.95
CA HIS A 46 10.20 -5.35 4.13
C HIS A 46 10.16 -4.00 3.43
N ALA A 47 9.03 -3.29 3.44
CA ALA A 47 8.94 -1.98 2.81
C ALA A 47 9.36 -0.88 3.79
N ASP A 48 10.14 0.08 3.28
CA ASP A 48 10.45 1.33 3.98
C ASP A 48 9.28 2.33 3.93
N LEU A 49 8.41 2.18 2.91
CA LEU A 49 7.21 3.01 2.69
C LEU A 49 6.09 2.14 2.11
N ILE A 50 4.87 2.29 2.63
CA ILE A 50 3.70 1.56 2.14
C ILE A 50 2.74 2.54 1.49
N PHE A 51 2.34 2.26 0.26
CA PHE A 51 1.29 3.00 -0.44
C PHE A 51 0.05 2.13 -0.59
N TYR A 52 -1.07 2.59 -0.07
CA TYR A 52 -2.39 2.02 -0.29
C TYR A 52 -3.22 2.96 -1.16
N ASP A 53 -3.91 2.38 -2.13
CA ASP A 53 -4.92 3.05 -2.91
C ASP A 53 -6.15 3.28 -2.05
N GLU A 54 -6.47 4.55 -1.80
CA GLU A 54 -7.57 4.97 -0.93
C GLU A 54 -8.91 4.41 -1.42
N GLU A 55 -9.10 4.29 -2.74
CA GLU A 55 -10.32 3.71 -3.32
C GLU A 55 -10.45 2.21 -3.05
N SER A 56 -9.34 1.54 -2.72
CA SER A 56 -9.28 0.11 -2.41
C SER A 56 -9.35 -0.19 -0.91
N ILE A 57 -9.47 0.84 -0.06
CA ILE A 57 -9.59 0.67 1.39
C ILE A 57 -11.03 0.38 1.76
N THR A 58 -11.25 -0.78 2.38
CA THR A 58 -12.53 -1.14 2.98
C THR A 58 -12.48 -0.93 4.49
N PRO A 59 -13.63 -0.70 5.16
CA PRO A 59 -13.68 -0.60 6.62
C PRO A 59 -13.10 -1.83 7.32
N ALA A 60 -13.35 -3.03 6.79
CA ALA A 60 -12.79 -4.27 7.32
C ALA A 60 -11.25 -4.30 7.24
N LEU A 61 -10.67 -3.79 6.15
CA LEU A 61 -9.22 -3.67 6.03
C LEU A 61 -8.67 -2.61 6.99
N GLU A 62 -9.34 -1.48 7.18
CA GLU A 62 -8.92 -0.48 8.17
C GLU A 62 -8.90 -1.06 9.58
N GLU A 63 -9.95 -1.78 9.98
CA GLU A 63 -10.02 -2.47 11.28
C GLU A 63 -8.88 -3.47 11.42
N GLN A 64 -8.58 -4.28 10.39
CA GLN A 64 -7.45 -5.21 10.40
C GLN A 64 -6.11 -4.49 10.57
N LEU A 65 -5.91 -3.36 9.88
CA LEU A 65 -4.68 -2.57 9.99
C LEU A 65 -4.55 -1.95 11.39
N ASP A 66 -5.64 -1.54 12.03
CA ASP A 66 -5.65 -1.00 13.40
C ASP A 66 -5.27 -2.04 14.45
N LEU A 67 -5.57 -3.31 14.20
CA LEU A 67 -5.19 -4.42 15.08
C LEU A 67 -3.71 -4.81 14.96
N VAL A 68 -3.00 -4.36 13.93
CA VAL A 68 -1.58 -4.69 13.70
C VAL A 68 -0.69 -3.47 13.96
N PRO A 69 0.30 -3.56 14.88
CA PRO A 69 1.27 -2.48 15.07
C PRO A 69 2.23 -2.43 13.88
N LEU A 70 1.98 -1.51 12.94
CA LEU A 70 2.84 -1.28 11.78
C LEU A 70 4.02 -0.39 12.15
N SER A 71 5.24 -0.88 11.97
CA SER A 71 6.48 -0.12 12.16
C SER A 71 6.82 0.79 10.98
N THR A 72 6.13 0.63 9.85
CA THR A 72 6.33 1.39 8.62
C THR A 72 5.14 2.32 8.40
N PRO A 73 5.34 3.59 8.00
CA PRO A 73 4.24 4.49 7.69
C PRO A 73 3.45 4.01 6.47
N VAL A 74 2.13 4.22 6.51
CA VAL A 74 1.22 3.91 5.42
C VAL A 74 0.67 5.21 4.83
N ALA A 75 1.04 5.48 3.58
CA ALA A 75 0.46 6.53 2.77
C ALA A 75 -0.78 5.98 2.06
N TYR A 76 -1.92 6.59 2.34
CA TYR A 76 -3.12 6.36 1.57
C TYR A 76 -3.17 7.39 0.44
N ALA A 77 -3.24 6.91 -0.78
CA ALA A 77 -3.05 7.70 -1.98
C ALA A 77 -4.20 7.48 -2.96
N ARG A 78 -4.54 8.52 -3.71
CA ARG A 78 -5.39 8.41 -4.90
C ARG A 78 -4.54 8.35 -6.15
N ALA A 79 -5.13 7.87 -7.25
CA ALA A 79 -4.49 7.93 -8.55
C ALA A 79 -4.67 9.30 -9.21
N MET A 80 -3.57 9.88 -9.68
CA MET A 80 -3.59 10.96 -10.67
C MET A 80 -3.03 10.46 -11.99
N ARG A 81 -3.34 11.14 -13.08
CA ARG A 81 -2.87 10.79 -14.43
C ARG A 81 -1.86 11.79 -14.93
N SER A 82 -0.75 11.27 -15.46
CA SER A 82 0.23 12.05 -16.21
C SER A 82 -0.34 12.47 -17.58
N PRO A 83 0.26 13.45 -18.27
CA PRO A 83 -0.11 13.78 -19.65
C PRO A 83 -0.04 12.60 -20.63
N GLN A 84 0.80 11.60 -20.34
CA GLN A 84 0.97 10.37 -21.11
C GLN A 84 -0.09 9.30 -20.77
N GLY A 85 -0.99 9.56 -19.81
CA GLY A 85 -2.07 8.66 -19.42
C GLY A 85 -1.69 7.60 -18.38
N ASN A 86 -0.44 7.57 -17.91
CA ASN A 86 0.01 6.68 -16.82
C ASN A 86 -0.47 7.21 -15.48
N GLU A 87 -0.89 6.31 -14.59
CA GLU A 87 -1.29 6.66 -13.23
C GLU A 87 -0.09 6.79 -12.29
N TYR A 88 -0.15 7.74 -11.36
CA TYR A 88 0.82 7.88 -10.27
C TYR A 88 0.11 8.16 -8.95
N PRO A 89 0.67 7.73 -7.80
CA PRO A 89 0.05 7.94 -6.51
C PRO A 89 0.26 9.38 -6.05
N VAL A 90 -0.79 9.96 -5.47
CA VAL A 90 -0.73 11.22 -4.70
C VAL A 90 -1.28 10.96 -3.31
N THR A 91 -0.44 11.19 -2.30
CA THR A 91 -0.78 10.95 -0.90
C THR A 91 -1.88 11.89 -0.44
N GLU A 92 -2.98 11.33 0.06
CA GLU A 92 -4.11 12.05 0.65
C GLU A 92 -3.97 12.13 2.17
N ARG A 93 -3.60 11.01 2.80
CA ARG A 93 -3.38 10.92 4.24
C ARG A 93 -2.27 9.93 4.56
N VAL A 94 -1.66 10.10 5.73
CA VAL A 94 -0.59 9.23 6.22
C VAL A 94 -0.96 8.71 7.60
N ARG A 95 -0.97 7.38 7.74
CA ARG A 95 -0.92 6.73 9.05
C ARG A 95 0.55 6.62 9.46
N PRO A 96 0.96 7.27 10.57
CA PRO A 96 2.33 7.18 11.03
C PRO A 96 2.66 5.77 11.48
N ALA A 97 3.94 5.43 11.44
CA ALA A 97 4.44 4.23 12.11
C ALA A 97 4.08 4.25 13.60
N ALA A 98 3.70 3.09 14.14
CA ALA A 98 3.54 2.93 15.57
C ALA A 98 4.90 3.23 16.24
N ARG A 99 4.91 4.16 17.22
CA ARG A 99 6.08 4.37 18.04
C ARG A 99 6.26 3.11 18.89
N LEU A 100 7.27 2.30 18.57
CA LEU A 100 7.72 1.25 19.48
C LEU A 100 8.29 1.95 20.71
N SER A 101 7.53 1.94 21.81
CA SER A 101 8.03 2.33 23.13
C SER A 101 9.26 1.45 23.42
N ARG A 102 10.44 2.04 23.46
CA ARG A 102 11.67 1.37 23.91
C ARG A 102 11.69 1.26 25.42
#